data_AF-A0A514CP50-F1
#
_entry.id   AF-A0A514CP50-F1
#
_cell.length_a   1.000
_cell.length_b   1.000
_cell.length_c   1.000
_cell.angle_alpha   90.00
_cell.angle_beta   90.00
_cell.angle_gamma   90.00
#
_symmetry.space_group_name_H-M   'P 1'
#
loop_
_entity.id
_entity.type
_entity.pdbx_description
1 polymer ?
#
loop_
_entity_poly.entity_id
_entity_poly.type
_entity_poly.pdbx_seq_one_letter_code
_entity_poly.pdbx_strand_id
1 'polypeptide(L)' 'MLNDGTGKPERLKHDYHGYWSRRINREHHLVYAIEEGRVVVTIVSAYGYYER' A
#
# COMPACT_ATOMS: atom_id res chain seq x y z
N MET A 1 -8.12 -3.26 -15.03
CA MET A 1 -6.66 -3.04 -14.95
C MET A 1 -6.42 -2.16 -13.76
N LEU A 2 -6.02 -2.75 -12.63
CA LEU A 2 -5.60 -2.09 -11.36
C LEU A 2 -4.93 -3.12 -10.42
N ASN A 3 -4.94 -4.42 -10.74
CA ASN A 3 -4.32 -5.49 -9.93
C ASN A 3 -3.07 -6.09 -10.61
N ASP A 4 -2.56 -5.43 -11.63
CA ASP A 4 -1.54 -5.88 -12.56
C ASP A 4 -0.11 -5.68 -11.99
N GLY A 5 0.00 -4.95 -10.88
CA GLY A 5 1.28 -4.61 -10.24
C GLY A 5 1.86 -5.73 -9.39
N THR A 6 3.19 -5.74 -9.25
CA THR A 6 3.88 -6.66 -8.34
C THR A 6 3.38 -6.52 -6.91
N GLY A 7 3.16 -7.65 -6.24
CA GLY A 7 2.70 -7.66 -4.85
C GLY A 7 1.20 -7.40 -4.67
N LYS A 8 0.41 -7.40 -5.75
CA LYS A 8 -1.06 -7.21 -5.71
C LYS A 8 -1.46 -5.94 -4.94
N PRO A 9 -1.21 -4.74 -5.50
CA PRO A 9 -1.60 -3.49 -4.87
C PRO A 9 -3.11 -3.44 -4.60
N GLU A 10 -3.49 -3.07 -3.38
CA GLU A 10 -4.87 -2.99 -2.93
C GLU A 10 -5.09 -1.65 -2.21
N ARG A 11 -6.17 -0.93 -2.57
CA ARG A 11 -6.59 0.26 -1.83
C ARG A 11 -7.14 -0.13 -0.46
N LEU A 12 -6.63 0.54 0.58
CA LEU A 12 -7.16 0.38 1.94
C LEU A 12 -8.47 1.17 2.10
N LYS A 13 -9.30 0.73 3.05
CA LYS A 13 -10.67 1.23 3.28
C LYS A 13 -10.81 1.87 4.66
N HIS A 14 -11.97 2.49 4.90
CA HIS A 14 -12.33 3.12 6.18
C HIS A 14 -11.29 4.17 6.61
N ASP A 15 -10.74 4.04 7.81
CA ASP A 15 -9.78 4.97 8.40
C ASP A 15 -8.47 5.07 7.59
N TYR A 16 -8.21 4.12 6.70
CA TYR A 16 -7.05 4.09 5.81
C TYR A 16 -7.38 4.48 4.37
N HIS A 17 -8.49 5.19 4.13
CA HIS A 17 -8.80 5.72 2.81
C HIS A 17 -7.67 6.63 2.29
N GLY A 18 -7.23 6.41 1.06
CA GLY A 18 -6.10 7.12 0.45
C GLY A 18 -4.76 6.40 0.56
N TYR A 19 -4.68 5.33 1.35
CA TYR A 19 -3.53 4.45 1.41
C TYR A 19 -3.70 3.21 0.53
N TRP A 20 -2.56 2.63 0.18
CA TRP A 20 -2.43 1.40 -0.58
C TRP A 20 -1.56 0.42 0.19
N SER A 21 -1.85 -0.86 0.03
CA SER A 21 -0.96 -1.94 0.47
C SER A 21 -0.50 -2.78 -0.70
N ARG A 22 0.74 -3.29 -0.64
CA ARG A 22 1.20 -4.37 -1.51
C ARG A 22 2.07 -5.34 -0.73
N ARG A 23 2.09 -6.61 -1.15
CA ARG A 23 2.94 -7.63 -0.56
C ARG A 23 4.40 -7.42 -0.95
N ILE A 24 5.27 -7.49 0.05
CA ILE A 24 6.72 -7.61 -0.13
C ILE A 24 7.09 -9.09 -0.13
N ASN A 25 6.61 -9.82 0.88
CA ASN A 25 6.72 -11.28 0.98
C ASN A 25 5.43 -11.85 1.62
N ARG A 26 5.47 -13.06 2.17
CA ARG A 26 4.29 -13.69 2.82
C ARG A 26 3.88 -13.01 4.13
N GLU A 27 4.81 -12.35 4.81
CA GLU A 27 4.64 -11.79 6.15
C GLU A 27 4.50 -10.27 6.13
N HIS A 28 5.20 -9.58 5.24
CA HIS A 28 5.33 -8.13 5.23
C HIS A 28 4.57 -7.48 4.10
N HIS A 29 3.84 -6.42 4.45
CA HIS A 29 3.16 -5.55 3.50
C HIS A 29 3.82 -4.16 3.52
N LEU A 30 3.99 -3.58 2.33
CA LEU A 30 4.30 -2.16 2.18
C LEU A 30 2.99 -1.38 2.22
N VAL A 31 2.90 -0.37 3.08
CA VAL A 31 1.81 0.60 3.05
C VAL A 31 2.32 1.97 2.67
N TYR A 32 1.64 2.57 1.70
CA TYR A 32 2.07 3.80 1.08
C TYR A 32 0.88 4.66 0.63
N ALA A 33 1.12 5.96 0.48
CA ALA A 33 0.18 6.90 -0.11
C ALA A 33 0.74 7.46 -1.43
N ILE A 34 -0.15 7.81 -2.35
CA ILE A 34 0.18 8.46 -3.62
C ILE A 34 -0.40 9.87 -3.59
N GLU A 35 0.42 10.89 -3.86
CA GLU A 35 -0.06 12.26 -4.05
C GLU A 35 -0.44 12.46 -5.53
N GLU A 36 -1.73 12.44 -5.84
CA GLU A 36 -2.22 12.68 -7.20
C GLU A 36 -1.75 14.05 -7.74
N GLY A 37 -1.24 14.07 -8.98
CA GLY A 37 -0.69 15.28 -9.60
C GLY A 37 0.76 15.60 -9.22
N ARG A 38 1.39 14.78 -8.36
CA ARG A 38 2.83 14.81 -8.06
C ARG A 38 3.39 13.40 -8.20
N VAL A 39 4.63 13.26 -8.63
CA VAL A 39 5.30 11.94 -8.71
C VAL A 39 5.92 11.62 -7.33
N VAL A 40 5.09 11.68 -6.27
CA VAL A 40 5.51 11.47 -4.89
C VAL A 40 4.78 10.28 -4.30
N VAL A 41 5.55 9.38 -3.69
CA VAL A 41 5.06 8.21 -2.95
C VAL A 41 5.63 8.26 -1.54
N THR A 42 4.74 8.30 -0.55
CA THR A 42 5.12 8.31 0.87
C THR A 42 4.98 6.92 1.44
N ILE A 43 6.07 6.38 1.99
CA ILE A 43 6.07 5.07 2.66
C ILE A 43 5.71 5.26 4.13
N VAL A 44 4.66 4.56 4.58
CA VAL A 44 4.16 4.61 5.96
C VAL A 44 4.76 3.48 6.79
N SER A 45 4.78 2.27 6.23
CA SER A 45 5.38 1.09 6.84
C SER A 45 5.82 0.11 5.75
N ALA A 46 6.87 -0.65 6.05
CA ALA A 46 7.38 -1.73 5.19
C ALA A 46 7.66 -3.02 5.96
N TYR A 47 7.31 -3.08 7.25
CA TYR A 47 7.62 -4.21 8.13
C TYR A 47 6.38 -4.61 8.94
N GLY A 48 6.16 -5.91 9.07
CA GLY A 48 5.00 -6.50 9.73
C GLY A 48 3.77 -6.69 8.81
N TYR A 49 2.80 -7.42 9.34
CA TYR A 49 1.45 -7.50 8.79
C TYR A 49 0.64 -6.31 9.32
N TYR A 50 -0.32 -5.81 8.54
CA TYR A 50 -1.31 -4.82 9.02
C TYR A 50 -2.32 -5.52 9.94
N GLU A 51 -1.83 -6.05 11.06
CA GLU A 51 -2.66 -6.41 12.21
C GLU A 51 -2.73 -5.20 13.13
N ARG A 52 -3.95 -4.89 13.56
CA ARG A 52 -4.33 -3.78 14.44
C ARG A 52 -3.36 -3.52 15.58
#